data_AF-A0A7X8ZM30-F1
#
_entry.id   AF-A0A7X8ZM30-F1
#
_cell.length_a   1.000
_cell.length_b   1.000
_cell.length_c   1.000
_cell.angle_alpha   90.00
_cell.angle_beta   90.00
_cell.angle_gamma   90.00
#
_symmetry.space_group_name_H-M   'P 1'
#
loop_
_entity.id
_entity.type
_entity.pdbx_description
1 polymer ?
#
loop_
_entity_poly.entity_id
_entity_poly.type
_entity_poly.pdbx_seq_one_letter_code
_entity_poly.pdbx_strand_id
1 'polypeptide(L)'
;MSRRYEEGNLARPLEYYVPAISYPMPGIEQPDKEKKDKSRKKNLEYIEFNRRAYYSAGKLRAKMARRLLMVFLAVVVAAVFITWRNAKIAEMSFYNTGLRRQIVEYEKENSLVYDQLASKTSLQAIEERALDALGMQKASSDAMVRLGDSNRVGGVFTALGSPMDDSEVIEQWVEER
;
A
#
# COMPACT_ATOMS: atom_id res chain seq x y z
N MET A 1 13.29 47.23 9.21
CA MET A 1 14.23 46.47 10.07
C MET A 1 15.67 46.70 9.61
N SER A 2 16.29 47.84 9.96
CA SER A 2 17.65 48.21 9.53
C SER A 2 18.47 48.80 10.69
N ARG A 3 18.66 48.02 11.76
CA ARG A 3 19.53 48.38 12.89
C ARG A 3 20.31 47.15 13.37
N ARG A 4 21.12 46.56 12.50
CA ARG A 4 21.92 45.35 12.85
C ARG A 4 23.37 45.40 12.37
N TYR A 5 23.89 46.62 12.16
CA TYR A 5 25.28 46.81 11.72
C TYR A 5 26.10 47.76 12.63
N GLU A 6 25.56 48.21 13.76
CA GLU A 6 26.37 48.98 14.74
C GLU A 6 27.22 48.08 15.66
N GLU A 7 26.92 46.78 15.75
CA GLU A 7 27.56 45.89 16.73
C GLU A 7 28.85 45.21 16.22
N GLY A 8 29.33 45.56 15.03
CA GLY A 8 30.53 44.94 14.44
C GLY A 8 31.86 45.46 14.97
N ASN A 9 31.87 46.56 15.74
CA ASN A 9 33.06 47.06 16.41
C ASN A 9 32.98 46.71 17.90
N LEU A 10 33.56 45.57 18.30
CA LEU A 10 33.80 45.21 19.71
C LEU A 10 34.86 46.09 20.41
N ALA A 11 35.25 47.22 19.82
CA ALA A 11 36.01 48.23 20.53
C ALA A 11 35.07 48.93 21.52
N ARG A 12 34.91 48.37 22.72
CA ARG A 12 34.43 49.15 23.88
C ARG A 12 35.26 50.44 23.92
N PRO A 13 34.64 51.64 23.96
CA PRO A 13 35.39 52.84 24.23
C PRO A 13 35.93 52.71 25.67
N LEU A 14 37.21 52.38 25.80
CA LEU A 14 37.94 52.58 27.04
C LEU A 14 38.08 54.11 27.18
N GLU A 15 37.30 54.70 28.08
CA GLU A 15 37.45 56.10 28.50
C GLU A 15 38.74 56.26 29.32
N TYR A 16 39.90 56.08 28.68
CA TYR A 16 41.14 56.61 29.21
C TYR A 16 41.21 58.08 28.81
N TYR A 17 41.03 58.97 29.80
CA TYR A 17 41.36 60.38 29.65
C TYR A 17 42.89 60.51 29.52
N VAL A 18 43.37 60.40 28.29
CA VAL A 18 44.76 60.73 27.95
C VAL A 18 44.77 62.23 27.65
N PRO A 19 45.45 63.06 28.47
CA PRO A 19 45.58 64.48 28.15
C PRO A 19 46.29 64.58 26.80
N ALA A 20 45.70 65.37 25.89
CA ALA A 20 46.26 65.58 24.55
C ALA A 20 47.58 66.34 24.67
N ILE A 21 48.70 65.62 24.72
CA ILE A 21 50.03 66.22 24.61
C ILE A 21 50.19 66.63 23.14
N SER A 22 50.00 67.93 22.86
CA SER A 22 50.11 68.49 21.52
C SER A 22 51.57 68.63 21.11
N TYR A 23 52.17 67.55 20.63
CA TYR A 23 53.41 67.67 19.86
C TYR A 23 53.06 68.29 18.51
N PRO A 24 53.79 69.32 18.02
CA PRO A 24 53.65 69.77 16.65
C PRO A 24 54.13 68.62 15.76
N MET A 25 53.19 67.85 15.22
CA MET A 25 53.52 66.86 14.20
C MET A 25 54.10 67.62 13.01
N PRO A 26 55.27 67.21 12.46
CA PRO A 26 55.78 67.80 11.24
C PRO A 26 54.68 67.71 10.17
N GLY A 27 54.53 68.78 9.39
CA GLY A 27 53.49 68.90 8.36
C GLY A 27 53.68 67.85 7.28
N ILE A 28 53.20 66.64 7.52
CA ILE A 28 53.05 65.62 6.50
C ILE A 28 51.94 66.14 5.60
N GLU A 29 52.31 66.68 4.44
CA GLU A 29 51.40 66.95 3.34
C GLU A 29 50.48 65.73 3.23
N GLN A 30 49.18 65.93 3.42
CA GLN A 30 48.21 64.84 3.32
C GLN A 30 47.92 64.66 1.84
N PRO A 31 48.52 63.69 1.12
CA PRO A 31 48.15 63.52 -0.27
C PRO A 31 46.70 63.03 -0.31
N ASP A 32 45.85 63.83 -0.94
CA ASP A 32 44.57 63.43 -1.52
C ASP A 32 43.65 62.56 -0.67
N LYS A 33 43.36 62.96 0.57
CA LYS A 33 42.36 62.28 1.44
C LYS A 33 41.03 62.03 0.71
N GLU A 34 40.59 62.97 -0.12
CA GLU A 34 39.36 62.84 -0.92
C GLU A 34 39.41 61.70 -1.95
N LYS A 35 40.57 61.44 -2.57
CA LYS A 35 40.72 60.34 -3.53
C LYS A 35 40.67 58.99 -2.81
N LYS A 36 41.26 58.92 -1.62
CA LYS A 36 41.21 57.72 -0.76
C LYS A 36 39.78 57.42 -0.33
N ASP A 37 39.01 58.43 0.09
CA ASP A 37 37.62 58.24 0.50
C ASP A 37 36.70 57.87 -0.66
N LYS A 38 36.90 58.46 -1.84
CA LYS A 38 36.16 58.07 -3.06
C LYS A 38 36.46 56.62 -3.46
N SER A 39 37.71 56.18 -3.37
CA SER A 39 38.09 54.79 -3.67
C SER A 39 37.49 53.80 -2.67
N ARG A 40 37.42 54.17 -1.39
CA ARG A 40 36.82 53.35 -0.33
C ARG A 40 35.33 53.17 -0.55
N LYS A 41 34.59 54.22 -0.93
CA LYS A 41 33.16 54.14 -1.25
C LYS A 41 32.89 53.20 -2.43
N LYS A 42 33.65 53.32 -3.52
CA LYS A 42 33.52 52.43 -4.69
C LYS A 42 33.80 50.96 -4.34
N ASN A 43 34.79 50.70 -3.50
CA ASN A 43 35.09 49.34 -3.03
C ASN A 43 33.95 48.78 -2.16
N LEU A 44 33.34 49.60 -1.31
CA LEU A 44 32.19 49.18 -0.50
C LEU A 44 30.96 48.86 -1.37
N GLU A 45 30.67 49.69 -2.38
CA GLU A 45 29.60 49.44 -3.35
C GLU A 45 29.83 48.14 -4.13
N TYR A 46 31.07 47.88 -4.55
CA TYR A 46 31.45 46.64 -5.22
C TYR A 46 31.28 45.40 -4.31
N ILE A 47 31.68 45.50 -3.04
CA ILE A 47 31.51 44.42 -2.05
C ILE A 47 30.03 44.15 -1.80
N GLU A 48 29.20 45.20 -1.65
CA GLU A 48 27.76 45.05 -1.49
C GLU A 48 27.09 44.41 -2.70
N PHE A 49 27.48 44.83 -3.91
CA PHE A 49 26.98 44.26 -5.15
C PHE A 49 27.30 42.76 -5.24
N ASN A 50 28.56 42.38 -5.03
CA ASN A 50 28.96 40.97 -5.02
C ASN A 50 28.21 40.18 -3.95
N ARG A 51 28.06 40.73 -2.73
CA ARG A 51 27.32 40.08 -1.65
C ARG A 51 25.87 39.80 -2.05
N ARG A 52 25.17 40.76 -2.66
CA ARG A 52 23.79 40.57 -3.14
C ARG A 52 23.72 39.52 -4.26
N ALA A 53 24.70 39.49 -5.16
CA ALA A 53 24.80 38.46 -6.20
C ALA A 53 24.96 37.05 -5.59
N TYR A 54 25.83 36.88 -4.58
CA TYR A 54 25.99 35.59 -3.89
C TYR A 54 24.72 35.14 -3.15
N TYR A 55 24.06 36.04 -2.41
CA TYR A 55 22.83 35.69 -1.69
C TYR A 55 21.66 35.35 -2.61
N SER A 56 21.53 36.05 -3.74
CA SER A 56 20.47 35.76 -4.72
C SER A 56 20.74 34.45 -5.46
N ALA A 57 21.99 34.16 -5.83
CA ALA A 57 22.40 32.88 -6.42
C ALA A 57 22.09 31.69 -5.48
N GLY A 58 22.35 31.85 -4.17
CA GLY A 58 22.02 30.83 -3.17
C GLY A 58 20.51 30.55 -3.07
N LYS A 59 19.67 31.60 -3.10
CA LYS A 59 18.20 31.45 -3.09
C LYS A 59 17.67 30.74 -4.32
N LEU A 60 18.24 30.99 -5.50
CA LEU A 60 17.86 30.30 -6.73
C LEU A 60 18.22 28.81 -6.67
N ARG A 61 19.43 28.47 -6.22
CA ARG A 61 19.86 27.08 -6.03
C ARG A 61 18.99 26.35 -5.01
N ALA A 62 18.66 26.98 -3.89
CA ALA A 62 17.78 26.41 -2.88
C ALA A 62 16.34 26.15 -3.41
N LYS A 63 15.80 27.06 -4.24
CA LYS A 63 14.50 26.85 -4.88
C LYS A 63 14.54 25.66 -5.85
N MET A 64 15.60 25.54 -6.65
CA MET A 64 15.78 24.41 -7.56
C MET A 64 15.93 23.08 -6.80
N ALA A 65 16.78 23.06 -5.77
CA ALA A 65 16.97 21.88 -4.91
C ALA A 65 15.66 21.46 -4.24
N ARG A 66 14.86 22.41 -3.75
CA ARG A 66 13.54 22.12 -3.17
C ARG A 66 12.57 21.51 -4.17
N ARG A 67 12.57 21.99 -5.42
CA ARG A 67 11.74 21.41 -6.50
C ARG A 67 12.18 19.98 -6.82
N LEU A 68 13.49 19.75 -6.95
CA LEU A 68 14.03 18.41 -7.18
C LEU A 68 13.70 17.46 -6.03
N LEU A 69 13.81 17.92 -4.78
CA LEU A 69 13.43 17.13 -3.61
C LEU A 69 11.95 16.77 -3.63
N MET A 70 11.07 17.71 -3.99
CA MET A 70 9.63 17.43 -4.13
C MET A 70 9.35 16.38 -5.21
N VAL A 71 10.01 16.46 -6.36
CA VAL A 71 9.86 15.45 -7.43
C VAL A 71 10.38 14.09 -6.94
N PHE A 72 11.54 14.07 -6.30
CA PHE A 72 12.10 12.84 -5.74
C PHE A 72 11.16 12.21 -4.71
N LEU A 73 10.60 13.00 -3.81
CA LEU A 73 9.67 12.53 -2.80
C LEU A 73 8.38 12.00 -3.42
N ALA A 74 7.87 12.64 -4.47
CA ALA A 74 6.72 12.14 -5.22
C ALA A 74 7.01 10.78 -5.88
N VAL A 75 8.20 10.59 -6.46
CA VAL A 75 8.63 9.31 -7.04
C VAL A 75 8.74 8.22 -5.97
N VAL A 76 9.31 8.53 -4.80
CA VAL A 76 9.40 7.58 -3.69
C VAL A 76 8.02 7.15 -3.20
N VAL A 77 7.10 8.10 -3.00
CA VAL A 77 5.72 7.79 -2.59
C VAL A 77 5.01 6.93 -3.63
N ALA A 78 5.17 7.23 -4.92
CA ALA A 78 4.61 6.42 -6.00
C ALA A 78 5.18 4.99 -6.00
N ALA A 79 6.49 4.84 -5.81
CA ALA A 79 7.14 3.53 -5.74
C ALA A 79 6.62 2.70 -4.55
N VAL A 80 6.49 3.32 -3.37
CA VAL A 80 5.93 2.66 -2.17
C VAL A 80 4.48 2.25 -2.38
N PHE A 81 3.67 3.09 -3.03
CA PHE A 81 2.30 2.76 -3.34
C PHE A 81 2.18 1.56 -4.30
N ILE A 82 3.03 1.52 -5.34
CA ILE A 82 3.06 0.41 -6.30
C ILE A 82 3.45 -0.90 -5.59
N THR A 83 4.48 -0.89 -4.76
CA THR A 83 4.92 -2.10 -4.04
C THR A 83 3.87 -2.58 -3.05
N TRP A 84 3.24 -1.68 -2.30
CA TRP A 84 2.13 -2.02 -1.39
C TRP A 84 0.94 -2.64 -2.13
N ARG A 85 0.52 -2.05 -3.25
CA ARG A 85 -0.55 -2.60 -4.08
C ARG A 85 -0.19 -3.99 -4.61
N ASN A 86 1.03 -4.17 -5.11
CA ASN A 86 1.49 -5.45 -5.64
C ASN A 86 1.54 -6.52 -4.55
N ALA A 87 1.97 -6.19 -3.34
CA ALA A 87 1.92 -7.09 -2.19
C ALA A 87 0.48 -7.51 -1.86
N LYS A 88 -0.48 -6.56 -1.90
CA LYS A 88 -1.90 -6.87 -1.67
C LYS A 88 -2.48 -7.80 -2.74
N ILE A 89 -2.11 -7.59 -4.00
CA ILE A 89 -2.50 -8.48 -5.10
C ILE A 89 -1.90 -9.88 -4.89
N ALA A 90 -0.64 -9.96 -4.45
CA ALA A 90 0.00 -11.24 -4.15
C ALA A 90 -0.72 -11.97 -3.01
N GLU A 91 -1.05 -11.28 -1.90
CA GLU A 91 -1.85 -11.85 -0.81
C GLU A 91 -3.18 -12.43 -1.31
N MET A 92 -3.92 -11.67 -2.11
CA MET A 92 -5.18 -12.13 -2.70
C MET A 92 -4.98 -13.32 -3.64
N SER A 93 -3.88 -13.37 -4.39
CA SER A 93 -3.56 -14.50 -5.27
C SER A 93 -3.27 -15.78 -4.48
N PHE A 94 -2.60 -15.68 -3.33
CA PHE A 94 -2.37 -16.82 -2.44
C PHE A 94 -3.68 -17.29 -1.80
N TYR A 95 -4.54 -16.37 -1.38
CA TYR A 95 -5.86 -16.70 -0.85
C TYR A 95 -6.72 -17.45 -1.88
N ASN A 96 -6.78 -16.95 -3.12
CA ASN A 96 -7.50 -17.62 -4.22
C ASN A 96 -6.92 -18.99 -4.57
N THR A 97 -5.60 -19.14 -4.50
CA THR A 97 -4.94 -20.44 -4.73
C THR A 97 -5.27 -21.42 -3.61
N GLY A 98 -5.33 -20.94 -2.36
CA GLY A 98 -5.78 -21.72 -1.20
C GLY A 98 -7.22 -22.19 -1.35
N LEU A 99 -8.15 -21.30 -1.72
CA LEU A 99 -9.54 -21.65 -1.98
C LEU A 99 -9.69 -22.66 -3.13
N ARG A 100 -8.95 -22.49 -4.23
CA ARG A 100 -8.93 -23.47 -5.33
C ARG A 100 -8.49 -24.85 -4.86
N ARG A 101 -7.50 -24.93 -3.97
CA ARG A 101 -7.05 -26.20 -3.41
C ARG A 101 -8.13 -26.86 -2.56
N GLN A 102 -8.84 -26.08 -1.74
CA GLN A 102 -9.97 -26.58 -0.94
C GLN A 102 -11.11 -27.09 -1.83
N ILE A 103 -11.45 -26.35 -2.90
CA ILE A 103 -12.47 -26.79 -3.87
C ILE A 103 -12.09 -28.15 -4.48
N VAL A 104 -10.84 -28.31 -4.91
CA VAL A 104 -10.35 -29.59 -5.46
C VAL A 104 -10.39 -30.71 -4.44
N GLU A 105 -10.14 -30.41 -3.16
CA GLU A 105 -10.24 -31.39 -2.08
C GLU A 105 -11.69 -31.82 -1.84
N TYR A 106 -12.62 -30.87 -1.76
CA TYR A 106 -14.05 -31.16 -1.67
C TYR A 106 -14.58 -31.90 -2.89
N GLU A 107 -14.11 -31.58 -4.10
CA GLU A 107 -14.50 -32.29 -5.32
C GLU A 107 -14.04 -33.75 -5.30
N LYS A 108 -12.83 -34.01 -4.77
CA LYS A 108 -12.34 -35.37 -4.54
C LYS A 108 -13.17 -36.10 -3.49
N GLU A 109 -13.44 -35.49 -2.35
CA GLU A 109 -14.30 -36.08 -1.32
C GLU A 109 -15.67 -36.42 -1.87
N ASN A 110 -16.27 -35.49 -2.63
CA ASN A 110 -17.57 -35.70 -3.25
C ASN A 110 -17.52 -36.84 -4.27
N SER A 111 -16.49 -36.90 -5.12
CA SER A 111 -16.31 -38.01 -6.06
C SER A 111 -16.18 -39.36 -5.35
N LEU A 112 -15.47 -39.41 -4.22
CA LEU A 112 -15.31 -40.61 -3.41
C LEU A 112 -16.64 -41.02 -2.76
N VAL A 113 -17.44 -40.05 -2.31
CA VAL A 113 -18.80 -40.31 -1.82
C VAL A 113 -19.69 -40.82 -2.94
N TYR A 114 -19.63 -40.24 -4.13
CA TYR A 114 -20.37 -40.73 -5.29
C TYR A 114 -19.97 -42.15 -5.69
N ASP A 115 -18.67 -42.47 -5.70
CA ASP A 115 -18.18 -43.83 -5.97
C ASP A 115 -18.65 -44.82 -4.90
N GLN A 116 -18.60 -44.43 -3.62
CA GLN A 116 -19.14 -45.25 -2.53
C GLN A 116 -20.64 -45.44 -2.65
N LEU A 117 -21.38 -44.38 -3.00
CA LEU A 117 -22.82 -44.44 -3.18
C LEU A 117 -23.13 -45.36 -4.36
N ALA A 118 -22.50 -45.14 -5.52
CA ALA A 118 -22.64 -45.99 -6.71
C ALA A 118 -22.31 -47.46 -6.41
N SER A 119 -21.26 -47.74 -5.63
CA SER A 119 -20.94 -49.12 -5.22
C SER A 119 -22.04 -49.74 -4.34
N LYS A 120 -22.61 -48.97 -3.40
CA LYS A 120 -23.66 -49.44 -2.48
C LYS A 120 -25.05 -49.49 -3.12
N THR A 121 -25.34 -48.60 -4.06
CA THR A 121 -26.61 -48.53 -4.81
C THR A 121 -26.57 -49.36 -6.08
N SER A 122 -25.40 -49.86 -6.50
CA SER A 122 -25.31 -50.79 -7.61
C SER A 122 -26.20 -51.99 -7.29
N LEU A 123 -27.19 -52.20 -8.16
CA LEU A 123 -28.21 -53.25 -8.00
C LEU A 123 -27.56 -54.64 -7.82
N GLN A 124 -26.40 -54.82 -8.44
CA GLN A 124 -25.60 -56.04 -8.42
C GLN A 124 -24.99 -56.31 -7.03
N ALA A 125 -24.50 -55.29 -6.32
CA ALA A 125 -23.99 -55.45 -4.96
C ALA A 125 -25.12 -55.67 -3.93
N ILE A 126 -26.30 -55.09 -4.19
CA ILE A 126 -27.51 -55.34 -3.39
C ILE A 126 -28.00 -56.77 -3.63
N GLU A 127 -28.03 -57.24 -4.88
CA GLU A 127 -28.38 -58.62 -5.23
C GLU A 127 -27.42 -59.60 -4.55
N GLU A 128 -26.11 -59.40 -4.65
CA GLU A 128 -25.10 -60.26 -4.04
C GLU A 128 -25.21 -60.30 -2.50
N ARG A 129 -25.41 -59.14 -1.84
CA ARG A 129 -25.65 -59.11 -0.39
C ARG A 129 -26.98 -59.72 0.03
N ALA A 130 -28.02 -59.63 -0.79
CA ALA A 130 -29.30 -60.27 -0.50
C ALA A 130 -29.21 -61.79 -0.68
N LEU A 131 -28.47 -62.26 -1.69
CA LEU A 131 -28.15 -63.68 -1.85
C LEU A 131 -27.37 -64.19 -0.61
N ASP A 132 -26.31 -63.49 -0.18
CA ASP A 132 -25.44 -63.91 0.93
C ASP A 132 -26.08 -63.79 2.32
N ALA A 133 -26.74 -62.66 2.62
CA ALA A 133 -27.24 -62.39 3.97
C ALA A 133 -28.63 -62.99 4.23
N LEU A 134 -29.47 -63.07 3.21
CA LEU A 134 -30.85 -63.55 3.33
C LEU A 134 -31.06 -64.94 2.68
N GLY A 135 -30.02 -65.51 2.06
CA GLY A 135 -30.14 -66.77 1.33
C GLY A 135 -31.13 -66.68 0.16
N MET A 136 -31.41 -65.47 -0.33
CA MET A 136 -32.36 -65.27 -1.42
C MET A 136 -31.80 -65.96 -2.67
N GLN A 137 -32.67 -66.48 -3.54
CA GLN A 137 -32.28 -67.00 -4.85
C GLN A 137 -32.74 -66.00 -5.92
N LYS A 138 -31.90 -65.80 -6.94
CA LYS A 138 -32.22 -64.94 -8.09
C LYS A 138 -33.56 -65.37 -8.67
N ALA A 139 -34.54 -64.46 -8.66
CA ALA A 139 -35.85 -64.74 -9.23
C ALA A 139 -35.69 -65.06 -10.72
N SER A 140 -36.26 -66.20 -11.15
CA SER A 140 -36.31 -66.57 -12.57
C SER A 140 -36.91 -65.44 -13.39
N SER A 141 -36.44 -65.22 -14.61
CA SER A 141 -36.89 -64.17 -15.52
C SER A 141 -38.40 -64.19 -15.84
N ASP A 142 -39.10 -65.25 -15.45
CA ASP A 142 -40.54 -65.46 -15.59
C ASP A 142 -41.34 -65.23 -14.28
N ALA A 143 -40.67 -64.86 -13.18
CA ALA A 143 -41.32 -64.65 -11.88
C ALA A 143 -41.95 -63.24 -11.80
N MET A 144 -43.26 -63.16 -12.05
CA MET A 144 -44.03 -61.92 -11.90
C MET A 144 -44.22 -61.56 -10.41
N VAL A 145 -43.42 -60.62 -9.91
CA VAL A 145 -43.55 -60.10 -8.54
C VAL A 145 -44.73 -59.13 -8.48
N ARG A 146 -45.82 -59.54 -7.81
CA ARG A 146 -46.92 -58.65 -7.43
C ARG A 146 -46.47 -57.79 -6.23
N LEU A 147 -46.16 -56.53 -6.47
CA LEU A 147 -46.06 -55.53 -5.42
C LEU A 147 -47.48 -55.31 -4.86
N GLY A 148 -47.72 -55.74 -3.63
CA GLY A 148 -48.94 -55.40 -2.91
C GLY A 148 -48.92 -53.91 -2.57
N ASP A 149 -49.91 -53.16 -3.04
CA ASP A 149 -50.16 -51.78 -2.65
C ASP A 149 -50.52 -51.72 -1.16
N SER A 150 -49.52 -51.70 -0.27
CA SER A 150 -49.73 -51.33 1.13
C SER A 150 -49.09 -49.97 1.38
N ASN A 151 -49.97 -48.96 1.42
CA ASN A 151 -49.74 -47.61 1.93
C ASN A 151 -48.53 -46.86 1.34
N ARG A 152 -48.78 -46.26 0.16
CA ARG A 152 -48.21 -44.94 -0.14
C ARG A 152 -48.75 -43.94 0.88
N VAL A 153 -48.07 -43.81 2.02
CA VAL A 153 -48.09 -42.55 2.77
C VAL A 153 -47.45 -41.53 1.85
N GLY A 154 -48.26 -40.57 1.39
CA GLY A 154 -47.83 -39.47 0.56
C GLY A 154 -46.79 -38.62 1.27
N GLY A 155 -45.52 -39.02 1.17
CA GLY A 155 -44.38 -38.13 1.30
C GLY A 155 -44.24 -37.39 -0.02
N VAL A 156 -44.79 -36.19 -0.04
CA VAL A 156 -44.72 -35.20 -1.11
C VAL A 156 -43.25 -35.02 -1.55
N PHE A 157 -42.84 -35.66 -2.64
CA PHE A 157 -41.66 -35.27 -3.41
C PHE A 157 -42.05 -34.06 -4.28
N THR A 158 -42.17 -32.89 -3.64
CA THR A 158 -42.18 -31.61 -4.35
C THR A 158 -40.81 -30.98 -4.15
N ALA A 159 -39.87 -31.26 -5.05
CA ALA A 159 -38.70 -30.43 -5.33
C ALA A 159 -37.87 -31.07 -6.46
N LEU A 160 -38.43 -31.16 -7.67
CA LEU A 160 -37.66 -31.41 -8.89
C LEU A 160 -38.45 -30.80 -10.05
N GLY A 161 -38.47 -29.47 -10.10
CA GLY A 161 -39.24 -28.74 -11.09
C GLY A 161 -39.50 -27.28 -10.74
N SER A 162 -38.52 -26.58 -10.20
CA SER A 162 -38.47 -25.12 -10.32
C SER A 162 -37.01 -24.71 -10.45
N PRO A 163 -36.62 -23.93 -11.46
CA PRO A 163 -35.33 -23.25 -11.46
C PRO A 163 -35.43 -22.14 -10.41
N MET A 164 -35.22 -22.51 -9.15
CA MET A 164 -35.09 -21.53 -8.08
C MET A 164 -33.68 -20.95 -8.20
N ASP A 165 -33.64 -19.63 -8.34
CA ASP A 165 -32.47 -18.81 -8.57
C ASP A 165 -31.50 -18.98 -7.39
N ASP A 166 -30.39 -19.69 -7.60
CA ASP A 166 -29.37 -19.98 -6.58
C ASP A 166 -28.73 -18.70 -5.99
N SER A 167 -29.06 -17.52 -6.49
CA SER A 167 -28.60 -16.22 -5.96
C SER A 167 -29.23 -15.85 -4.61
N GLU A 168 -30.50 -16.17 -4.35
CA GLU A 168 -31.17 -15.76 -3.09
C GLU A 168 -30.65 -16.54 -1.87
N VAL A 169 -30.31 -17.82 -2.05
CA VAL A 169 -29.75 -18.66 -0.98
C VAL A 169 -28.33 -18.23 -0.60
N ILE A 170 -27.58 -17.69 -1.57
CA ILE A 170 -26.23 -17.17 -1.35
C ILE A 170 -26.29 -15.81 -0.63
N GLU A 171 -27.25 -14.93 -0.95
CA GLU A 171 -27.40 -13.64 -0.26
C GLU A 171 -27.83 -13.81 1.20
N GLN A 172 -28.72 -14.76 1.49
CA GLN A 172 -29.19 -15.01 2.86
C GLN A 172 -28.07 -15.54 3.78
N TRP A 173 -27.10 -16.28 3.24
CA TRP A 173 -25.92 -16.75 3.99
C TRP A 173 -24.86 -15.65 4.23
N VAL A 174 -24.90 -14.57 3.45
CA VAL A 174 -23.96 -13.45 3.58
C VAL A 174 -24.49 -12.39 4.56
N GLU A 175 -25.81 -12.26 4.73
CA GLU A 175 -26.40 -11.33 5.71
C GLU A 175 -26.40 -11.84 7.16
N GLU A 176 -26.31 -13.14 7.41
CA GLU A 176 -26.27 -13.72 8.77
C GLU A 176 -24.86 -13.73 9.42
N ARG A 177 -23.91 -12.92 8.92
CA ARG A 177 -22.54 -12.85 9.43
C ARG A 177 -22.10 -11.43 9.79
#